data_AF-A0A943KD00-F1
#
_entry.id   AF-A0A943KD00-F1
#
_cell.length_a   1.000
_cell.length_b   1.000
_cell.length_c   1.000
_cell.angle_alpha   90.00
_cell.angle_beta   90.00
_cell.angle_gamma   90.00
#
_symmetry.space_group_name_H-M   'P 1'
#
loop_
_entity.id
_entity.type
_entity.pdbx_description
1 polymer ?
#
loop_
_entity_poly.entity_id
_entity_poly.type
_entity_poly.pdbx_seq_one_letter_code
_entity_poly.pdbx_strand_id
1 'polypeptide(L)'
;MEKNLKEALKEIGMENDTISLMVDVSSLEEVKYYYSVFGWKISSEKRDAIFHRTYHIVFERDHFIDNKEELQLLEVEFESNVKKLNKAKVKKHRWTKIFALSFSLLFFVCLVLGLCFYFGYPEGIPLYASIFLLSLSGVFFILCPCFCIPTFKMENKKFNTEFKSLVKERKRIIEDTRKVRP
;
A
#
# COMPACT_ATOMS: atom_id res chain seq x y z
N MET A 1 -4.36 45.53 5.08
CA MET A 1 -4.26 44.67 6.28
C MET A 1 -3.30 43.51 6.05
N GLU A 2 -3.37 42.79 4.92
CA GLU A 2 -2.39 41.74 4.55
C GLU A 2 -0.94 42.23 4.46
N LYS A 3 -0.69 43.45 3.96
CA LYS A 3 0.66 44.00 3.83
C LYS A 3 1.41 44.10 5.17
N ASN A 4 0.71 44.48 6.23
CA ASN A 4 1.26 44.58 7.58
C ASN A 4 1.50 43.19 8.20
N LEU A 5 0.68 42.20 7.86
CA LEU A 5 0.84 40.82 8.34
C LEU A 5 2.03 40.13 7.67
N LYS A 6 2.21 40.35 6.36
CA LYS A 6 3.34 39.80 5.59
C LYS A 6 4.68 40.38 6.07
N GLU A 7 4.72 41.67 6.37
CA GLU A 7 5.90 42.32 6.99
C GLU A 7 6.17 41.80 8.41
N ALA A 8 5.13 41.65 9.25
CA ALA A 8 5.29 41.09 10.59
C ALA A 8 5.77 39.62 10.59
N LEU A 9 5.23 38.76 9.71
CA LEU A 9 5.70 37.37 9.60
C LEU A 9 7.12 37.28 9.06
N LYS A 10 7.52 38.21 8.20
CA LYS A 10 8.90 38.34 7.72
C LYS A 10 9.87 38.73 8.85
N GLU A 11 9.47 39.65 9.73
CA GLU A 11 10.27 40.03 10.91
C GLU A 11 10.46 38.87 11.90
N ILE A 12 9.49 37.95 11.98
CA ILE A 12 9.53 36.78 12.87
C ILE A 12 10.14 35.55 12.14
N GLY A 13 10.48 35.66 10.85
CA GLY A 13 11.08 34.58 10.05
C GLY A 13 10.10 33.44 9.67
N MET A 14 8.80 33.69 9.70
CA MET A 14 7.72 32.73 9.37
C MET A 14 7.07 33.04 8.02
N GLU A 15 7.88 33.44 7.03
CA GLU A 15 7.41 33.75 5.68
C GLU A 15 7.04 32.50 4.86
N ASN A 16 7.58 31.33 5.24
CA ASN A 16 7.33 30.06 4.56
C ASN A 16 6.77 29.01 5.53
N ASP A 17 5.77 28.27 5.04
CA ASP A 17 5.33 27.04 5.67
C ASP A 17 6.36 25.93 5.40
N THR A 18 6.64 25.08 6.39
CA THR A 18 7.61 23.98 6.28
C THR A 18 6.97 22.61 6.54
N ILE A 19 7.39 21.59 5.80
CA ILE A 19 7.02 20.19 6.03
C ILE A 19 8.27 19.32 5.98
N SER A 20 8.45 18.44 6.97
CA SER A 20 9.52 17.45 7.00
C SER A 20 9.00 16.04 6.76
N LEU A 21 9.59 15.31 5.81
CA LEU A 21 9.20 13.94 5.46
C LEU A 21 10.41 13.01 5.45
N MET A 22 10.21 11.79 5.95
CA MET A 22 11.11 10.66 5.73
C MET A 22 10.59 9.82 4.57
N VAL A 23 11.40 9.65 3.53
CA VAL A 23 11.01 8.98 2.28
C VAL A 23 12.02 7.91 1.92
N ASP A 24 11.55 6.72 1.54
CA ASP A 24 12.41 5.66 1.01
C ASP A 24 12.95 6.03 -0.38
N VAL A 25 14.17 5.59 -0.72
CA VAL A 25 14.83 5.90 -2.01
C VAL A 25 13.93 5.55 -3.19
N SER A 26 13.18 4.45 -3.09
CA SER A 26 12.32 3.96 -4.17
C SER A 26 11.18 4.91 -4.55
N SER A 27 10.73 5.76 -3.62
CA SER A 27 9.63 6.72 -3.82
C SER A 27 10.11 8.17 -3.85
N LEU A 28 11.42 8.41 -3.75
CA LEU A 28 12.01 9.73 -3.57
C LEU A 28 11.62 10.70 -4.70
N GLU A 29 11.84 10.31 -5.95
CA GLU A 29 11.52 11.15 -7.11
C GLU A 29 10.01 11.40 -7.24
N GLU A 30 9.20 10.37 -6.97
CA GLU A 30 7.74 10.46 -7.04
C GLU A 30 7.21 11.47 -6.01
N VAL A 31 7.71 11.43 -4.77
CA VAL A 31 7.35 12.37 -3.71
C VAL A 31 7.81 13.79 -4.04
N LYS A 32 9.06 13.98 -4.49
CA LYS A 32 9.56 15.30 -4.91
C LYS A 32 8.69 15.90 -6.01
N TYR A 33 8.35 15.10 -7.03
CA TYR A 33 7.49 15.53 -8.11
C TYR A 33 6.10 15.95 -7.59
N TYR A 34 5.46 15.15 -6.74
CA TYR A 34 4.12 15.48 -6.25
C TYR A 34 4.08 16.73 -5.38
N TYR A 35 4.97 16.85 -4.40
CA TYR A 35 5.05 18.07 -3.58
C TYR A 35 5.39 19.29 -4.45
N SER A 36 6.24 19.12 -5.46
CA SER A 36 6.53 20.20 -6.42
C SER A 36 5.31 20.67 -7.20
N VAL A 37 4.30 19.82 -7.45
CA VAL A 37 3.05 20.21 -8.13
C VAL A 37 2.22 21.14 -7.24
N PHE A 38 2.18 20.89 -5.92
CA PHE A 38 1.41 21.66 -4.92
C PHE A 38 2.08 22.96 -4.44
N GLY A 39 3.18 23.39 -5.05
CA GLY A 39 3.85 24.64 -4.68
C GLY A 39 5.04 24.48 -3.75
N TRP A 40 5.33 23.27 -3.29
CA TRP A 40 6.44 23.03 -2.38
C TRP A 40 7.79 23.01 -3.10
N LYS A 41 8.78 23.61 -2.47
CA LYS A 41 10.18 23.62 -2.90
C LYS A 41 11.02 22.86 -1.88
N ILE A 42 12.06 22.19 -2.35
CA ILE A 42 12.97 21.47 -1.46
C ILE A 42 13.93 22.50 -0.84
N SER A 43 13.91 22.60 0.48
CA SER A 43 14.82 23.44 1.25
C SER A 43 16.06 22.66 1.70
N SER A 44 15.87 21.41 2.13
CA SER A 44 16.95 20.52 2.54
C SER A 44 16.65 19.08 2.16
N GLU A 45 17.68 18.36 1.73
CA GLU A 45 17.64 16.93 1.49
C GLU A 45 18.87 16.28 2.12
N LYS A 46 18.64 15.37 3.06
CA LYS A 46 19.72 14.65 3.78
C LYS A 46 19.42 13.17 3.76
N ARG A 47 20.40 12.35 3.40
CA ARG A 47 20.30 10.90 3.57
C ARG A 47 20.40 10.57 5.05
N ASP A 48 19.54 9.69 5.54
CA ASP A 48 19.62 9.19 6.91
C ASP A 48 20.89 8.36 7.09
N ALA A 49 21.68 8.66 8.12
CA ALA A 49 22.93 7.97 8.41
C ALA A 49 22.70 6.55 8.96
N ILE A 50 21.57 6.33 9.62
CA ILE A 50 21.19 5.06 10.23
C ILE A 50 20.52 4.19 9.16
N PHE A 51 19.51 4.76 8.49
CA PHE A 51 18.75 4.06 7.47
C PHE A 51 19.24 4.47 6.08
N HIS A 52 20.21 3.74 5.54
CA HIS A 52 20.88 4.06 4.26
C HIS A 52 19.93 4.12 3.04
N ARG A 53 18.68 3.68 3.20
CA ARG A 53 17.62 3.73 2.19
C ARG A 53 16.59 4.84 2.42
N THR A 54 16.78 5.69 3.42
CA THR A 54 15.83 6.74 3.77
C THR A 54 16.45 8.11 3.57
N TYR A 55 15.66 9.04 3.03
CA TYR A 55 16.00 10.45 2.92
C TYR A 55 15.07 11.27 3.80
N HIS A 56 15.64 12.21 4.53
CA HIS A 56 14.93 13.29 5.20
C HIS A 56 14.88 14.48 4.25
N ILE A 57 13.68 14.88 3.87
CA ILE A 57 13.45 16.01 2.97
C ILE A 57 12.63 17.05 3.73
N VAL A 58 13.08 18.30 3.66
CA VAL A 58 12.35 19.46 4.15
C VAL A 58 11.83 20.24 2.95
N PHE A 59 10.52 20.41 2.91
CA PHE A 59 9.81 21.18 1.91
C PHE A 59 9.39 22.54 2.49
N GLU A 60 9.44 23.57 1.66
CA GLU A 60 9.02 24.94 1.97
C GLU A 60 8.04 25.45 0.93
N ARG A 61 7.02 26.21 1.37
CA ARG A 61 6.05 26.89 0.50
C ARG A 61 5.75 28.29 1.05
N ASP A 62 5.62 29.28 0.17
CA ASP A 62 5.24 30.64 0.56
C ASP A 62 3.90 30.61 1.32
N HIS A 63 3.87 31.23 2.50
CA HIS A 63 2.68 31.29 3.32
C HIS A 63 1.51 32.01 2.62
N PHE A 64 1.81 32.93 1.69
CA PHE A 64 0.84 33.79 1.00
C PHE A 64 0.63 33.39 -0.47
N ILE A 65 0.75 32.11 -0.80
CA ILE A 65 0.45 31.62 -2.14
C ILE A 65 -1.02 31.87 -2.51
N ASP A 66 -1.27 32.29 -3.75
CA ASP A 66 -2.62 32.46 -4.27
C ASP A 66 -3.37 31.11 -4.26
N ASN A 67 -4.68 31.14 -3.97
CA ASN A 67 -5.54 29.96 -3.85
C ASN A 67 -5.04 28.90 -2.84
N LYS A 68 -4.36 29.33 -1.76
CA LYS A 68 -3.80 28.45 -0.72
C LYS A 68 -4.79 27.39 -0.20
N GLU A 69 -6.01 27.81 0.12
CA GLU A 69 -7.03 26.91 0.68
C GLU A 69 -7.40 25.80 -0.31
N GLU A 70 -7.58 26.15 -1.59
CA GLU A 70 -7.89 25.18 -2.65
C GLU A 70 -6.73 24.23 -2.91
N LEU A 71 -5.49 24.74 -2.90
CA LEU A 71 -4.28 23.91 -3.01
C LEU A 71 -4.15 22.94 -1.83
N GLN A 72 -4.44 23.38 -0.61
CA GLN A 72 -4.44 22.53 0.59
C GLN A 72 -5.53 21.44 0.52
N LEU A 73 -6.72 21.77 0.01
CA LEU A 73 -7.79 20.79 -0.19
C LEU A 73 -7.39 19.70 -1.21
N LEU A 74 -6.82 20.10 -2.35
CA LEU A 74 -6.35 19.18 -3.38
C LEU A 74 -5.18 18.31 -2.87
N GLU A 75 -4.30 18.88 -2.03
CA GLU A 75 -3.20 18.16 -1.38
C GLU A 75 -3.74 17.06 -0.44
N VAL A 76 -4.74 17.37 0.39
CA VAL A 76 -5.39 16.40 1.28
C VAL A 76 -6.12 15.31 0.47
N GLU A 77 -6.80 15.67 -0.62
CA GLU A 77 -7.46 14.72 -1.51
C GLU A 77 -6.43 13.77 -2.16
N PHE A 78 -5.30 14.32 -2.61
CA PHE A 78 -4.19 13.58 -3.17
C PHE A 78 -3.60 12.59 -2.17
N GLU A 79 -3.28 13.03 -0.94
CA GLU A 79 -2.75 12.15 0.11
C GLU A 79 -3.74 11.03 0.47
N SER A 80 -5.03 11.36 0.54
CA SER A 80 -6.11 10.38 0.73
C SER A 80 -6.14 9.35 -0.40
N ASN A 81 -5.98 9.79 -1.65
CA ASN A 81 -5.92 8.91 -2.82
C ASN A 81 -4.69 7.98 -2.78
N VAL A 82 -3.50 8.51 -2.46
CA VAL A 82 -2.27 7.73 -2.29
C VAL A 82 -2.43 6.69 -1.18
N LYS A 83 -3.05 7.06 -0.05
CA LYS A 83 -3.34 6.13 1.05
C LYS A 83 -4.30 5.02 0.62
N LYS A 84 -5.34 5.34 -0.16
CA LYS A 84 -6.26 4.34 -0.75
C LYS A 84 -5.52 3.41 -1.71
N LEU A 85 -4.67 3.94 -2.59
CA LEU A 85 -3.84 3.15 -3.52
C LEU A 85 -2.92 2.19 -2.79
N ASN A 86 -2.20 2.66 -1.77
CA ASN A 86 -1.32 1.82 -0.97
C ASN A 86 -2.09 0.74 -0.21
N LYS A 87 -3.26 1.09 0.36
CA LYS A 87 -4.15 0.11 1.01
C LYS A 87 -4.65 -0.95 0.03
N ALA A 88 -4.98 -0.57 -1.21
CA ALA A 88 -5.38 -1.50 -2.26
C ALA A 88 -4.22 -2.44 -2.66
N LYS A 89 -2.99 -1.92 -2.79
CA LYS A 89 -1.78 -2.71 -3.08
C LYS A 89 -1.51 -3.75 -1.98
N VAL A 90 -1.61 -3.37 -0.70
CA VAL A 90 -1.39 -4.29 0.43
C VAL A 90 -2.46 -5.38 0.49
N LYS A 91 -3.71 -5.03 0.18
CA LYS A 91 -4.83 -6.00 0.15
C LYS A 91 -4.81 -6.93 -1.07
N LYS A 92 -3.89 -6.73 -2.01
CA LYS A 92 -3.79 -7.52 -3.23
C LYS A 92 -3.62 -9.01 -2.90
N HIS A 93 -4.52 -9.84 -3.43
CA HIS A 93 -4.56 -11.29 -3.24
C HIS A 93 -4.67 -11.77 -1.79
N ARG A 94 -5.23 -10.96 -0.88
CA ARG A 94 -5.30 -11.32 0.54
C ARG A 94 -6.11 -12.59 0.76
N TRP A 95 -7.27 -12.74 0.11
CA TRP A 95 -8.09 -13.94 0.28
C TRP A 95 -7.45 -15.15 -0.39
N THR A 96 -6.88 -14.97 -1.58
CA THR A 96 -6.13 -16.06 -2.25
C THR A 96 -5.02 -16.61 -1.36
N LYS A 97 -4.24 -15.73 -0.70
CA LYS A 97 -3.18 -16.15 0.24
C LYS A 97 -3.72 -16.90 1.46
N ILE A 98 -4.84 -16.43 2.03
CA ILE A 98 -5.47 -17.07 3.19
C ILE A 98 -5.94 -18.48 2.82
N PHE A 99 -6.65 -18.62 1.69
CA PHE A 99 -7.10 -19.93 1.21
C PHE A 99 -5.94 -20.87 0.91
N ALA A 100 -4.92 -20.39 0.20
CA ALA A 100 -3.74 -21.21 -0.11
C ALA A 100 -3.04 -21.72 1.16
N LEU A 101 -2.85 -20.85 2.16
CA LEU A 101 -2.25 -21.23 3.44
C LEU A 101 -3.12 -22.22 4.22
N SER A 102 -4.43 -21.99 4.30
CA SER A 102 -5.32 -22.86 5.06
C SER A 102 -5.41 -24.26 4.46
N PHE A 103 -5.58 -24.36 3.13
CA PHE A 103 -5.64 -25.65 2.45
C PHE A 103 -4.28 -26.37 2.46
N SER A 104 -3.17 -25.64 2.32
CA SER A 104 -1.83 -26.22 2.43
C SER A 104 -1.56 -26.79 3.83
N LEU A 105 -2.02 -26.11 4.88
CA LEU A 105 -1.86 -26.58 6.26
C LEU A 105 -2.69 -27.85 6.50
N LEU A 106 -3.96 -27.86 6.08
CA LEU A 106 -4.83 -29.03 6.20
C LEU A 106 -4.27 -30.22 5.42
N PHE A 107 -3.77 -29.99 4.21
CA PHE A 107 -3.09 -31.00 3.41
C PHE A 107 -1.91 -31.63 4.17
N PHE A 108 -1.01 -30.80 4.71
CA PHE A 108 0.17 -31.27 5.44
C PHE A 108 -0.21 -32.06 6.70
N VAL A 109 -1.19 -31.58 7.46
CA VAL A 109 -1.65 -32.27 8.69
C VAL A 109 -2.23 -33.65 8.35
N CYS A 110 -3.11 -33.73 7.34
CA CYS A 110 -3.70 -34.99 6.92
C CYS A 110 -2.66 -35.96 6.36
N LEU A 111 -1.69 -35.47 5.59
CA LEU A 111 -0.64 -36.28 5.00
C LEU A 111 0.31 -36.84 6.07
N VAL A 112 0.80 -36.00 6.99
CA VAL A 112 1.73 -36.44 8.04
C VAL A 112 1.05 -37.41 8.99
N LEU A 113 -0.17 -37.10 9.47
CA LEU A 113 -0.91 -38.00 10.36
C LEU A 113 -1.26 -39.32 9.66
N GLY A 114 -1.69 -39.25 8.39
CA GLY A 114 -1.97 -40.43 7.58
C GLY A 114 -0.75 -41.36 7.46
N LEU A 115 0.43 -40.81 7.16
CA LEU A 115 1.66 -41.59 7.07
C LEU A 115 2.10 -42.16 8.43
N CYS A 116 2.00 -41.38 9.51
CA CYS A 116 2.36 -41.85 10.86
C CYS A 116 1.51 -43.05 11.29
N PHE A 117 0.19 -43.02 11.04
CA PHE A 117 -0.67 -44.15 11.37
C PHE A 117 -0.42 -45.36 10.47
N TYR A 118 -0.13 -45.14 9.19
CA TYR A 118 0.17 -46.22 8.24
C TYR A 118 1.43 -47.00 8.60
N PHE A 119 2.52 -46.30 8.95
CA PHE A 119 3.79 -46.95 9.32
C PHE A 119 3.83 -47.42 10.78
N GLY A 120 3.16 -46.72 11.70
CA GLY A 120 3.19 -47.04 13.13
C GLY A 120 2.29 -48.19 13.54
N TYR A 121 1.18 -48.41 12.82
CA TYR A 121 0.16 -49.39 13.19
C TYR A 121 -0.40 -50.10 11.93
N PRO A 122 0.28 -51.13 11.44
CA PRO A 122 -0.06 -51.78 10.17
C PRO A 122 -1.35 -52.62 10.20
N GLU A 123 -1.99 -52.80 11.35
CA GLU A 123 -3.18 -53.64 11.50
C GLU A 123 -4.31 -52.96 12.31
N GLY A 124 -5.55 -53.30 11.99
CA GLY A 124 -6.74 -52.87 12.73
C GLY A 124 -7.27 -51.48 12.38
N ILE A 125 -7.98 -50.87 13.33
CA ILE A 125 -8.65 -49.55 13.21
C ILE A 125 -7.70 -48.42 12.74
N PRO A 126 -6.43 -48.35 13.19
CA PRO A 126 -5.49 -47.32 12.75
C PRO A 126 -5.19 -47.35 11.24
N LEU A 127 -5.18 -48.53 10.61
CA LEU A 127 -4.97 -48.67 9.17
C LEU A 127 -6.10 -48.00 8.38
N TYR A 128 -7.36 -48.24 8.76
CA TYR A 128 -8.52 -47.61 8.12
C TYR A 128 -8.51 -46.09 8.29
N ALA A 129 -8.13 -45.60 9.47
CA ALA A 129 -7.96 -44.17 9.73
C ALA A 129 -6.86 -43.56 8.84
N SER A 130 -5.76 -44.28 8.61
CA SER A 130 -4.67 -43.82 7.73
C SER A 130 -5.12 -43.67 6.27
N ILE A 131 -5.86 -44.64 5.74
CA ILE A 131 -6.38 -44.62 4.36
C ILE A 131 -7.35 -43.43 4.19
N PHE A 132 -8.22 -43.22 5.18
CA PHE A 132 -9.15 -42.10 5.17
C PHE A 132 -8.40 -40.75 5.17
N LEU A 133 -7.43 -40.57 6.06
CA LEU A 133 -6.63 -39.33 6.15
C LEU A 133 -5.82 -39.05 4.88
N LEU A 134 -5.22 -40.09 4.28
CA LEU A 134 -4.50 -39.97 3.02
C LEU A 134 -5.44 -39.61 1.86
N SER A 135 -6.63 -40.23 1.79
CA SER A 135 -7.63 -39.87 0.78
C SER A 135 -8.10 -38.41 0.93
N LEU A 136 -8.29 -37.95 2.17
CA LEU A 136 -8.68 -36.58 2.49
C LEU A 136 -7.60 -35.57 2.07
N SER A 137 -6.31 -35.92 2.22
CA SER A 137 -5.21 -35.10 1.71
C SER A 137 -5.28 -34.93 0.18
N GLY A 138 -5.59 -35.99 -0.56
CA GLY A 138 -5.79 -35.92 -2.01
C GLY A 138 -6.95 -35.01 -2.40
N VAL A 139 -8.05 -35.04 -1.64
CA VAL A 139 -9.19 -34.14 -1.85
C VAL A 139 -8.79 -32.67 -1.61
N PHE A 140 -8.08 -32.36 -0.53
CA PHE A 140 -7.60 -30.99 -0.28
C PHE A 140 -6.62 -30.50 -1.35
N PHE A 141 -5.77 -31.38 -1.88
CA PHE A 141 -4.86 -31.05 -2.97
C PHE A 141 -5.60 -30.62 -4.25
N ILE A 142 -6.73 -31.26 -4.57
CA ILE A 142 -7.56 -30.93 -5.74
C ILE A 142 -8.42 -29.69 -5.47
N LEU A 143 -9.01 -29.58 -4.27
CA LEU A 143 -9.87 -28.45 -3.92
C LEU A 143 -9.11 -27.12 -3.85
N CYS A 144 -7.84 -27.14 -3.41
CA CYS A 144 -7.02 -25.95 -3.28
C CYS A 144 -6.94 -25.11 -4.59
N PRO A 145 -6.51 -25.65 -5.76
CA PRO A 145 -6.50 -24.91 -7.01
C PRO A 145 -7.92 -24.54 -7.49
N CYS A 146 -8.92 -25.41 -7.28
CA CYS A 146 -10.31 -25.13 -7.64
C CYS A 146 -10.87 -23.87 -6.96
N PHE A 147 -10.50 -23.61 -5.69
CA PHE A 147 -10.90 -22.39 -4.99
C PHE A 147 -9.93 -21.21 -5.19
N CYS A 148 -8.62 -21.45 -5.27
CA CYS A 148 -7.62 -20.38 -5.39
C CYS A 148 -7.65 -19.69 -6.76
N ILE A 149 -7.84 -20.43 -7.86
CA ILE A 149 -7.85 -19.86 -9.21
C ILE A 149 -9.01 -18.85 -9.43
N PRO A 150 -10.28 -19.17 -9.12
CA PRO A 150 -11.37 -18.23 -9.32
C PRO A 150 -11.30 -17.04 -8.36
N THR A 151 -10.91 -17.27 -7.10
CA THR A 151 -10.72 -16.18 -6.12
C THR A 151 -9.61 -15.23 -6.57
N PHE A 152 -8.49 -15.75 -7.06
CA PHE A 152 -7.42 -14.95 -7.64
C PHE A 152 -7.89 -14.11 -8.84
N LYS A 153 -8.63 -14.72 -9.78
CA LYS A 153 -9.17 -13.99 -10.95
C LYS A 153 -10.12 -12.87 -10.54
N MET A 154 -11.01 -13.14 -9.58
CA MET A 154 -11.97 -12.16 -9.08
C MET A 154 -11.26 -11.01 -8.35
N GLU A 155 -10.32 -11.32 -7.45
CA GLU A 155 -9.54 -10.31 -6.73
C GLU A 155 -8.70 -9.47 -7.69
N ASN A 156 -8.10 -10.08 -8.70
CA ASN A 156 -7.30 -9.35 -9.69
C ASN A 156 -8.16 -8.41 -10.55
N LYS A 157 -9.37 -8.86 -10.96
CA LYS A 157 -10.31 -8.02 -11.71
C LYS A 157 -10.76 -6.82 -10.85
N LYS A 158 -11.16 -7.06 -9.61
CA LYS A 158 -11.59 -6.01 -8.67
C LYS A 158 -10.45 -5.02 -8.40
N PHE A 159 -9.27 -5.53 -8.09
CA PHE A 159 -8.07 -4.72 -7.88
C PHE A 159 -7.75 -3.86 -9.11
N ASN A 160 -7.75 -4.44 -10.32
CA ASN A 160 -7.43 -3.68 -11.53
C ASN A 160 -8.44 -2.57 -11.81
N THR A 161 -9.74 -2.80 -11.56
CA THR A 161 -10.76 -1.75 -11.72
C THR A 161 -10.58 -0.63 -10.71
N GLU A 162 -10.44 -0.96 -9.42
CA GLU A 162 -10.25 0.01 -8.34
C GLU A 162 -8.91 0.78 -8.49
N PHE A 163 -7.85 0.09 -8.89
CA PHE A 163 -6.55 0.70 -9.13
C PHE A 163 -6.61 1.66 -10.33
N LYS A 164 -7.26 1.28 -11.43
CA LYS A 164 -7.45 2.16 -12.59
C LYS A 164 -8.26 3.41 -12.24
N SER A 165 -9.33 3.27 -11.45
CA SER A 165 -10.13 4.43 -11.04
C SER A 165 -9.34 5.39 -10.15
N LEU A 166 -8.61 4.87 -9.15
CA LEU A 166 -7.79 5.69 -8.26
C LEU A 166 -6.63 6.37 -9.00
N VAL A 167 -5.99 5.69 -9.95
CA VAL A 167 -4.95 6.30 -10.80
C VAL A 167 -5.52 7.42 -11.68
N LYS A 168 -6.75 7.27 -12.18
CA LYS A 168 -7.43 8.32 -12.97
C LYS A 168 -7.76 9.53 -12.09
N GLU A 169 -8.26 9.29 -10.88
CA GLU A 169 -8.54 10.33 -9.88
C GLU A 169 -7.26 11.11 -9.52
N ARG A 170 -6.15 10.41 -9.24
CA ARG A 170 -4.85 11.04 -9.00
C ARG A 170 -4.40 11.96 -10.14
N LYS A 171 -4.58 11.54 -11.40
CA LYS A 171 -4.24 12.36 -12.57
C LYS A 171 -5.12 13.61 -12.66
N ARG A 172 -6.42 13.47 -12.36
CA ARG A 172 -7.36 14.60 -12.31
C ARG A 172 -6.91 15.62 -11.27
N ILE A 173 -6.63 15.19 -10.04
CA ILE A 173 -6.18 16.08 -8.96
C ILE A 173 -4.94 16.87 -9.40
N ILE A 174 -3.94 16.20 -9.98
CA ILE A 174 -2.72 16.87 -10.49
C ILE A 174 -3.04 17.90 -11.58
N GLU A 175 -3.96 17.60 -12.48
CA GLU A 175 -4.36 18.52 -13.54
C GLU A 175 -5.11 19.74 -12.99
N ASP A 176 -6.01 19.53 -12.01
CA ASP A 176 -6.75 20.60 -11.36
C ASP A 176 -5.80 21.48 -10.53
N THR A 177 -4.83 20.90 -9.82
CA THR A 177 -3.78 21.66 -9.13
C THR A 177 -2.99 22.55 -10.07
N ARG A 178 -2.69 22.09 -11.30
CA ARG A 178 -2.00 22.90 -12.32
C ARG A 178 -2.85 24.03 -12.88
N LYS A 179 -4.18 23.96 -12.80
CA LYS A 179 -5.08 25.05 -13.21
C LYS A 179 -5.20 26.10 -12.12
N VAL A 180 -5.22 25.66 -10.86
CA VAL A 180 -5.31 26.52 -9.67
C VAL A 180 -4.00 27.27 -9.41
N ARG A 181 -2.88 26.66 -9.80
CA ARG A 181 -1.53 27.22 -9.69
C ARG A 181 -1.05 27.80 -11.04
N PRO A 182 -1.26 29.10 -11.32
CA PRO A 182 -0.70 29.76 -12.50
C PRO A 182 0.83 29.86 -12.46
#